data_AF-A0A7J9J7L4-F1
#
_entry.id   AF-A0A7J9J7L4-F1
#
_cell.length_a   1.000
_cell.length_b   1.000
_cell.length_c   1.000
_cell.angle_alpha   90.00
_cell.angle_beta   90.00
_cell.angle_gamma   90.00
#
_symmetry.space_group_name_H-M   'P 1'
#
loop_
_entity.id
_entity.type
_entity.pdbx_description
1 polymer ?
#
loop_
_entity_poly.entity_id
_entity_poly.type
_entity_poly.pdbx_seq_one_letter_code
_entity_poly.pdbx_strand_id
1 'polypeptide(L)'
;MGSNQAAVSFLTNIARAAFGLGAAATLLNASMYTVDGGERAVIFDRLRGVLDKTAEEGTHFLVPWLQKPFIYDIRMKPHTFSSISGTKDLQMVNLTLRVLSKPKVDKLPEIYQRLGLEYDEKVLPSIGNEVLKAVVAQFNADQLLTERPQVSALVQNSLTQRARDFNIELADVAITHLSYGAEFSRAVEQKQVAQQEAERSRYVVAKADQERRAAVIRAEGESEAAKLISEATLTAGMGLIELRRIEASREIAGTLAKSPNVQYIPGGQNMLLAMNPSRP
;
A
#
# COMPACT_ATOMS: atom_id res chain seq x y z
N MET A 1 79.49 36.77 35.20
CA MET A 1 78.76 37.05 33.94
C MET A 1 78.54 35.80 33.05
N GLY A 2 78.84 34.57 33.50
CA GLY A 2 78.66 33.35 32.67
C GLY A 2 77.36 32.56 32.88
N SER A 3 76.64 32.77 33.99
CA SER A 3 75.44 31.97 34.33
C SER A 3 74.19 32.33 33.52
N ASN A 4 74.00 33.61 33.16
CA ASN A 4 72.84 34.04 32.37
C ASN A 4 72.90 33.56 30.91
N GLN A 5 74.08 33.45 30.28
CA GLN A 5 74.17 32.94 28.90
C GLN A 5 73.94 31.42 28.83
N ALA A 6 74.39 30.67 29.84
CA ALA A 6 74.08 29.24 29.95
C ALA A 6 72.59 28.99 30.18
N ALA A 7 71.93 29.80 31.02
CA ALA A 7 70.48 29.71 31.24
C ALA A 7 69.66 30.06 29.99
N VAL A 8 70.05 31.12 29.26
CA VAL A 8 69.36 31.55 28.03
C VAL A 8 69.51 30.52 26.90
N SER A 9 70.70 29.93 26.74
CA SER A 9 70.92 28.87 25.74
C SER A 9 70.18 27.57 26.09
N PHE A 10 70.10 27.20 27.37
CA PHE A 10 69.26 26.09 27.83
C PHE A 10 67.77 26.34 27.55
N LEU A 11 67.25 27.53 27.88
CA LEU A 11 65.86 27.90 27.62
C LEU A 11 65.55 27.92 26.11
N THR A 12 66.49 28.37 25.28
CA THR A 12 66.33 28.37 23.82
C THR A 12 66.31 26.95 23.25
N ASN A 13 67.14 26.05 23.77
CA ASN A 13 67.12 24.63 23.38
C ASN A 13 65.84 23.92 23.84
N ILE A 14 65.36 24.21 25.05
CA ILE A 14 64.07 23.70 25.55
C ILE A 14 62.91 24.24 24.71
N ALA A 15 62.92 25.54 24.35
CA ALA A 15 61.90 26.13 23.49
C ALA A 15 61.90 25.51 22.08
N ARG A 16 63.07 25.25 21.49
CA ARG A 16 63.20 24.54 20.19
C ARG A 16 62.72 23.09 20.28
N ALA A 17 63.05 22.39 21.36
CA ALA A 17 62.58 21.02 21.60
C ALA A 17 61.06 20.97 21.80
N ALA A 18 60.50 21.91 22.57
CA ALA A 18 59.07 22.03 22.79
C ALA A 18 58.31 22.41 21.51
N PHE A 19 58.88 23.30 20.68
CA PHE A 19 58.31 23.65 19.38
C PHE A 19 58.37 22.47 18.40
N GLY A 20 59.48 21.73 18.37
CA GLY A 20 59.62 20.53 17.55
C GLY A 20 58.65 19.42 17.95
N LEU A 21 58.49 19.17 19.25
CA LEU A 21 57.51 18.22 19.80
C LEU A 21 56.08 18.68 19.54
N GLY A 22 55.79 19.97 19.72
CA GLY A 22 54.48 20.56 19.43
C GLY A 22 54.11 20.45 17.96
N ALA A 23 55.03 20.77 17.05
CA ALA A 23 54.84 20.62 15.61
C ALA A 23 54.69 19.15 15.19
N ALA A 24 55.46 18.24 15.79
CA ALA A 24 55.31 16.81 15.53
C ALA A 24 53.95 16.29 16.03
N ALA A 25 53.50 16.69 17.22
CA ALA A 25 52.21 16.30 17.78
C ALA A 25 51.03 16.83 16.95
N THR A 26 51.11 18.08 16.46
CA THR A 26 50.07 18.65 15.59
C THR A 26 50.04 17.96 14.23
N LEU A 27 51.19 17.62 13.65
CA LEU A 27 51.27 16.86 12.40
C LEU A 27 50.72 15.44 12.56
N LEU A 28 51.05 14.75 13.67
CA LEU A 28 50.51 13.43 13.96
C LEU A 28 49.00 13.47 14.14
N ASN A 29 48.48 14.43 14.90
CA ASN A 29 47.04 14.59 15.08
C ASN A 29 46.33 14.93 13.75
N ALA A 30 46.89 15.83 12.95
CA ALA A 30 46.34 16.18 11.64
C ALA A 30 46.44 15.04 10.61
N SER A 31 47.36 14.09 10.83
CA SER A 31 47.55 12.93 9.96
C SER A 31 46.61 11.78 10.27
N MET A 32 45.97 11.75 11.44
CA MET A 32 45.05 10.68 11.79
C MET A 32 43.63 11.05 11.40
N TYR A 33 42.92 10.11 10.78
CA TYR A 33 41.48 10.17 10.62
C TYR A 33 40.88 8.80 10.92
N THR A 34 39.69 8.81 11.49
CA THR A 34 38.93 7.59 11.81
C THR A 34 37.75 7.47 10.86
N VAL A 35 37.53 6.27 10.35
CA VAL A 35 36.34 5.90 9.58
C VAL A 35 35.49 5.00 10.46
N ASP A 36 34.25 5.43 10.72
CA ASP A 36 33.33 4.69 11.57
C ASP A 36 32.72 3.48 10.83
N GLY A 37 32.22 2.51 11.60
CA GLY A 37 31.58 1.32 11.05
C GLY A 37 30.35 1.67 10.20
N GLY A 38 30.32 1.17 8.96
CA GLY A 38 29.29 1.50 7.98
C GLY A 38 29.57 2.76 7.16
N GLU A 39 30.76 3.32 7.26
CA GLU A 39 31.28 4.33 6.36
C GLU A 39 32.52 3.81 5.61
N ARG A 40 32.83 4.43 4.48
CA ARG A 40 34.04 4.18 3.68
C ARG A 40 34.61 5.52 3.27
N ALA A 41 35.93 5.68 3.34
CA ALA A 41 36.57 6.92 2.91
C ALA A 41 37.22 6.78 1.53
N VAL A 42 36.92 7.73 0.65
CA VAL A 42 37.60 7.93 -0.63
C VAL A 42 38.68 8.99 -0.42
N ILE A 43 39.93 8.65 -0.71
CA ILE A 43 41.05 9.57 -0.49
C ILE A 43 41.33 10.33 -1.79
N PHE A 44 41.33 11.65 -1.71
CA PHE A 44 41.79 12.54 -2.77
C PHE A 44 43.22 12.97 -2.48
N ASP A 45 44.16 12.62 -3.36
CA ASP A 45 45.55 13.07 -3.35
C ASP A 45 45.72 14.22 -4.35
N ARG A 46 46.35 15.32 -3.92
CA ARG A 46 46.53 16.50 -4.78
C ARG A 46 47.48 16.26 -5.96
N LEU A 47 48.35 15.24 -5.90
CA LEU A 47 49.28 14.90 -6.99
C LEU A 47 48.73 13.83 -7.93
N ARG A 48 48.06 12.81 -7.39
CA ARG A 48 47.59 11.63 -8.14
C ARG A 48 46.09 11.63 -8.42
N GLY A 49 45.34 12.58 -7.86
CA GLY A 49 43.89 12.62 -7.92
C GLY A 49 43.25 11.66 -6.92
N VAL A 50 42.07 11.14 -7.25
CA VAL A 50 41.33 10.20 -6.40
C VAL A 50 42.00 8.83 -6.45
N LEU A 51 42.30 8.25 -5.30
CA LEU A 51 42.86 6.90 -5.20
C LEU A 51 41.79 5.83 -5.48
N ASP A 52 42.17 4.79 -6.22
CA ASP A 52 41.29 3.66 -6.55
C ASP A 52 40.95 2.75 -5.36
N LYS A 53 41.75 2.82 -4.28
CA LYS A 53 41.50 2.06 -3.06
C LYS A 53 40.71 2.91 -2.06
N THR A 54 39.59 2.36 -1.61
CA THR A 54 38.82 2.92 -0.51
C THR A 54 39.48 2.53 0.81
N ALA A 55 39.52 3.47 1.75
CA ALA A 55 39.89 3.16 3.13
C ALA A 55 38.72 2.47 3.82
N GLU A 56 39.04 1.40 4.55
CA GLU A 56 38.05 0.60 5.29
C GLU A 56 37.74 1.26 6.64
N GLU A 57 36.97 0.58 7.48
CA GLU A 57 36.71 1.05 8.84
C GLU A 57 37.99 1.08 9.69
N GLY A 58 38.11 2.05 10.59
CA GLY A 58 39.23 2.19 11.52
C GLY A 58 40.09 3.44 11.33
N THR A 59 41.12 3.56 12.17
CA THR A 59 42.04 4.70 12.17
C THR A 59 43.07 4.55 11.06
N HIS A 60 43.07 5.50 10.14
CA HIS A 60 43.99 5.56 9.01
C HIS A 60 44.87 6.80 9.10
N PHE A 61 46.07 6.70 8.52
CA PHE A 61 47.00 7.82 8.44
C PHE A 61 46.97 8.42 7.03
N LEU A 62 46.75 9.73 6.95
CA LEU A 62 46.84 10.55 5.75
C LEU A 62 48.00 11.53 5.87
N VAL A 63 48.53 11.98 4.73
CA VAL A 63 49.52 13.06 4.72
C VAL A 63 48.79 14.41 4.77
N PRO A 64 48.91 15.18 5.88
CA PRO A 64 48.26 16.48 5.99
C PRO A 64 48.69 17.37 4.81
N TRP A 65 47.75 18.13 4.22
CA TRP A 65 47.92 19.00 3.03
C TRP A 65 47.94 18.30 1.65
N LEU A 66 48.45 17.06 1.56
CA LEU A 66 48.48 16.33 0.29
C LEU A 66 47.20 15.53 0.05
N GLN A 67 46.67 14.92 1.11
CA GLN A 67 45.53 14.01 1.03
C GLN A 67 44.32 14.57 1.79
N LYS A 68 43.12 14.38 1.22
CA LYS A 68 41.84 14.71 1.85
C LYS A 68 40.90 13.52 1.81
N PRO A 69 40.37 13.05 2.95
CA PRO A 69 39.42 11.96 3.01
C PRO A 69 38.00 12.50 2.78
N PHE A 70 37.24 11.83 1.92
CA PHE A 70 35.82 12.05 1.72
C PHE A 70 35.07 10.82 2.23
N ILE A 71 34.31 11.01 3.31
CA ILE A 71 33.62 9.93 3.99
C ILE A 71 32.26 9.71 3.32
N TYR A 72 32.00 8.48 2.92
CA TYR A 72 30.74 8.02 2.36
C TYR A 72 30.06 7.06 3.32
N ASP A 73 28.78 7.30 3.54
CA ASP A 73 27.90 6.33 4.20
C ASP A 73 27.51 5.23 3.20
N ILE A 74 27.85 3.98 3.55
CA ILE A 74 27.54 2.79 2.73
C ILE A 74 26.28 2.06 3.21
N ARG A 75 25.57 2.61 4.20
CA ARG A 75 24.31 2.05 4.71
C ARG A 75 23.18 2.27 3.70
N MET A 76 22.16 1.43 3.81
CA MET A 76 20.96 1.55 3.00
C MET A 76 20.18 2.80 3.42
N LYS A 77 19.96 3.72 2.48
CA LYS A 77 19.18 4.94 2.71
C LYS A 77 17.88 4.90 1.92
N PRO A 78 16.73 5.17 2.56
CA PRO A 78 15.46 5.30 1.85
C PRO A 78 15.40 6.65 1.14
N HIS A 79 15.01 6.63 -0.12
CA HIS A 79 14.75 7.82 -0.93
C HIS A 79 13.33 7.72 -1.50
N THR A 80 12.57 8.80 -1.40
CA THR A 80 11.23 8.88 -1.97
C THR A 80 11.14 10.04 -2.95
N PHE A 81 10.61 9.76 -4.14
CA PHE A 81 10.33 10.77 -5.14
C PHE A 81 8.98 10.49 -5.80
N SER A 82 8.33 11.55 -6.25
CA SER A 82 7.07 11.50 -6.97
C SER A 82 7.26 11.94 -8.42
N SER A 83 6.51 11.31 -9.31
CA SER A 83 6.51 11.61 -10.74
C SER A 83 5.11 11.57 -11.29
N ILE A 84 4.80 12.56 -12.13
CA ILE A 84 3.59 12.56 -12.94
C ILE A 84 3.93 11.88 -14.27
N SER A 85 3.22 10.80 -14.58
CA SER A 85 3.41 10.00 -15.80
C SER A 85 2.09 9.79 -16.53
N GLY A 86 2.18 9.73 -17.86
CA GLY A 86 1.06 9.33 -18.70
C GLY A 86 1.04 7.82 -18.90
N THR A 87 -0.13 7.21 -18.77
CA THR A 87 -0.38 5.80 -19.08
C THR A 87 -0.59 5.59 -20.58
N LYS A 88 -0.69 4.33 -21.00
CA LYS A 88 -0.97 3.94 -22.39
C LYS A 88 -2.29 4.49 -22.93
N ASP A 89 -3.28 4.66 -22.07
CA ASP A 89 -4.60 5.25 -22.35
C ASP A 89 -4.64 6.78 -22.17
N LEU A 90 -3.47 7.43 -22.14
CA LEU A 90 -3.30 8.88 -22.03
C LEU A 90 -3.90 9.48 -20.74
N GLN A 91 -3.97 8.68 -19.68
CA GLN A 91 -4.38 9.17 -18.36
C GLN A 91 -3.16 9.62 -17.56
N MET A 92 -3.32 10.76 -16.88
CA MET A 92 -2.26 11.30 -16.03
C MET A 92 -2.36 10.67 -14.64
N VAL A 93 -1.29 10.01 -14.21
CA VAL A 93 -1.15 9.39 -12.89
C VAL A 93 0.01 10.00 -12.13
N ASN A 94 -0.20 10.24 -10.83
CA ASN A 94 0.84 10.64 -9.91
C ASN A 94 1.30 9.42 -9.11
N LEU A 95 2.56 9.06 -9.28
CA LEU A 95 3.19 7.90 -8.66
C LEU A 95 4.26 8.37 -7.70
N THR A 96 4.25 7.84 -6.48
CA THR A 96 5.35 7.98 -5.53
C THR A 96 6.08 6.64 -5.42
N LEU A 97 7.38 6.69 -5.64
CA LEU A 97 8.27 5.54 -5.52
C LEU A 97 9.17 5.71 -4.30
N ARG A 98 9.30 4.65 -3.52
CA ARG A 98 10.30 4.52 -2.45
C ARG A 98 11.37 3.55 -2.91
N VAL A 99 12.62 3.98 -2.82
CA VAL A 99 13.79 3.20 -3.21
C VAL A 99 14.73 3.12 -2.02
N LEU A 100 15.21 1.93 -1.70
CA LEU A 100 16.33 1.75 -0.79
C LEU A 100 17.58 1.51 -1.62
N SER A 101 18.52 2.44 -1.51
CA SER A 101 19.77 2.41 -2.26
C SER A 101 20.97 2.37 -1.32
N LYS A 102 22.02 1.71 -1.78
CA LYS A 102 23.37 1.78 -1.21
C LYS A 102 24.39 1.86 -2.35
N PRO A 103 25.53 2.54 -2.16
CA PRO A 103 26.56 2.60 -3.18
C PRO A 103 27.38 1.30 -3.19
N LYS A 104 27.92 0.92 -4.36
CA LYS A 104 28.83 -0.22 -4.42
C LYS A 104 30.20 0.14 -3.86
N VAL A 105 30.59 -0.55 -2.78
CA VAL A 105 31.84 -0.29 -2.02
C VAL A 105 33.08 -0.34 -2.91
N ASP A 106 33.15 -1.30 -3.84
CA ASP A 106 34.30 -1.50 -4.73
C ASP A 106 34.52 -0.35 -5.72
N LYS A 107 33.47 0.44 -5.99
CA LYS A 107 33.44 1.46 -7.04
C LYS A 107 33.15 2.87 -6.51
N LEU A 108 33.27 3.08 -5.20
CA LEU A 108 33.13 4.40 -4.57
C LEU A 108 34.03 5.49 -5.17
N PRO A 109 35.30 5.22 -5.56
CA PRO A 109 36.14 6.23 -6.20
C PRO A 109 35.56 6.72 -7.53
N GLU A 110 35.01 5.82 -8.35
CA GLU A 110 34.36 6.16 -9.63
C GLU A 110 33.07 6.96 -9.40
N ILE A 111 32.28 6.58 -8.38
CA ILE A 111 31.07 7.30 -7.97
C ILE A 111 31.43 8.73 -7.57
N TYR A 112 32.46 8.92 -6.73
CA TYR A 112 32.91 10.25 -6.32
C TYR A 112 33.37 11.09 -7.52
N GLN A 113 34.14 10.52 -8.43
CA GLN A 113 34.63 11.23 -9.62
C GLN A 113 33.52 11.66 -10.58
N ARG A 114 32.50 10.81 -10.80
CA ARG A 114 31.44 11.05 -11.79
C ARG A 114 30.23 11.80 -11.23
N LEU A 115 29.85 11.50 -9.99
CA LEU A 115 28.57 11.91 -9.39
C LEU A 115 28.76 12.87 -8.21
N GLY A 116 29.92 12.80 -7.53
CA GLY A 116 30.21 13.57 -6.33
C GLY A 116 29.61 12.95 -5.06
N LEU A 117 29.59 13.74 -3.98
CA LEU A 117 29.12 13.32 -2.65
C LEU A 117 27.60 13.06 -2.65
N GLU A 118 26.81 13.90 -3.32
CA GLU A 118 25.35 13.80 -3.38
C GLU A 118 24.88 12.99 -4.60
N TYR A 119 25.39 11.77 -4.74
CA TYR A 119 25.07 10.89 -5.87
C TYR A 119 23.61 10.41 -5.84
N ASP A 120 23.05 10.19 -4.64
CA ASP A 120 21.70 9.72 -4.41
C ASP A 120 20.65 10.77 -4.76
N GLU A 121 20.81 12.01 -4.30
CA GLU A 121 19.88 13.12 -4.57
C GLU A 121 19.83 13.51 -6.05
N LYS A 122 20.95 13.40 -6.77
CA LYS A 122 21.05 13.81 -8.18
C LYS A 122 20.60 12.70 -9.13
N VAL A 123 21.04 11.47 -8.91
CA VAL A 123 20.83 10.37 -9.87
C VAL A 123 19.49 9.70 -9.68
N LEU A 124 19.10 9.36 -8.45
CA LEU A 124 17.92 8.52 -8.20
C LEU A 124 16.62 9.14 -8.73
N PRO A 125 16.33 10.44 -8.53
CA PRO A 125 15.13 11.04 -9.10
C PRO A 125 15.17 11.09 -10.63
N SER A 126 16.36 11.26 -11.23
CA SER A 126 16.53 11.32 -12.68
C SER A 126 16.21 9.97 -13.34
N ILE A 127 16.91 8.91 -12.92
CA ILE A 127 16.68 7.54 -13.43
C ILE A 127 15.28 7.03 -13.06
N GLY A 128 14.80 7.41 -11.87
CA GLY A 128 13.49 7.04 -11.37
C GLY A 128 12.37 7.61 -12.22
N ASN A 129 12.44 8.91 -12.54
CA ASN A 129 11.46 9.56 -13.42
C ASN A 129 11.50 9.00 -14.84
N GLU A 130 12.69 8.71 -15.37
CA GLU A 130 12.84 8.09 -16.70
C GLU A 130 12.19 6.70 -16.75
N VAL A 131 12.54 5.82 -15.81
CA VAL A 131 12.04 4.44 -15.76
C VAL A 131 10.55 4.39 -15.47
N LEU A 132 10.05 5.22 -14.54
CA LEU A 132 8.62 5.29 -14.25
C LEU A 132 7.84 5.70 -15.50
N LYS A 133 8.25 6.74 -16.21
CA LYS A 133 7.58 7.17 -17.45
C LYS A 133 7.61 6.08 -18.52
N ALA A 134 8.75 5.40 -18.68
CA ALA A 134 8.91 4.34 -19.67
C ALA A 134 8.06 3.09 -19.37
N VAL A 135 7.95 2.68 -18.10
CA VAL A 135 7.17 1.51 -17.72
C VAL A 135 5.68 1.83 -17.70
N VAL A 136 5.29 2.96 -17.10
CA VAL A 136 3.87 3.35 -16.95
C VAL A 136 3.21 3.57 -18.31
N ALA A 137 3.95 4.08 -19.30
CA ALA A 137 3.44 4.25 -20.67
C ALA A 137 3.07 2.92 -21.37
N GLN A 138 3.53 1.77 -20.86
CA GLN A 138 3.23 0.45 -21.44
C GLN A 138 1.93 -0.15 -20.90
N PHE A 139 1.45 0.33 -19.74
CA PHE A 139 0.27 -0.17 -19.06
C PHE A 139 -0.88 0.83 -19.13
N ASN A 140 -2.10 0.30 -19.12
CA ASN A 140 -3.30 1.12 -18.95
C ASN A 140 -3.49 1.50 -17.47
N ALA A 141 -4.26 2.55 -17.22
CA ALA A 141 -4.55 3.02 -15.86
C ALA A 141 -5.21 1.94 -14.97
N ASP A 142 -6.06 1.08 -15.51
CA ASP A 142 -6.70 -0.02 -14.78
C ASP A 142 -5.71 -1.12 -14.38
N GLN A 143 -4.77 -1.47 -15.27
CA GLN A 143 -3.74 -2.47 -15.03
C GLN A 143 -2.75 -2.06 -13.93
N LEU A 144 -2.48 -0.77 -13.77
CA LEU A 144 -1.64 -0.28 -12.66
C LEU A 144 -2.24 -0.60 -11.29
N LEU A 145 -3.57 -0.74 -11.21
CA LEU A 145 -4.26 -1.13 -9.98
C LEU A 145 -4.37 -2.66 -9.84
N THR A 146 -4.77 -3.36 -10.91
CA THR A 146 -5.03 -4.81 -10.86
C THR A 146 -3.76 -5.65 -10.90
N GLU A 147 -2.77 -5.27 -11.71
CA GLU A 147 -1.52 -6.00 -11.95
C GLU A 147 -0.31 -5.32 -11.27
N ARG A 148 -0.57 -4.61 -10.16
CA ARG A 148 0.46 -3.88 -9.41
C ARG A 148 1.73 -4.69 -9.08
N PRO A 149 1.67 -5.99 -8.71
CA PRO A 149 2.88 -6.77 -8.45
C PRO A 149 3.77 -6.92 -9.71
N GLN A 150 3.16 -7.14 -10.87
CA GLN A 150 3.87 -7.28 -12.14
C GLN A 150 4.52 -5.96 -12.55
N VAL A 151 3.79 -4.85 -12.45
CA VAL A 151 4.33 -3.51 -12.72
C VAL A 151 5.48 -3.19 -11.77
N SER A 152 5.34 -3.49 -10.48
CA SER A 152 6.38 -3.24 -9.48
C SER A 152 7.66 -4.02 -9.77
N ALA A 153 7.54 -5.31 -10.14
CA ALA A 153 8.69 -6.13 -10.52
C ALA A 153 9.40 -5.60 -11.78
N LEU A 154 8.63 -5.15 -12.78
CA LEU A 154 9.20 -4.58 -14.00
C LEU A 154 9.92 -3.25 -13.74
N VAL A 155 9.34 -2.38 -12.91
CA VAL A 155 9.99 -1.14 -12.46
C VAL A 155 11.28 -1.45 -11.69
N GLN A 156 11.23 -2.41 -10.76
CA GLN A 156 12.40 -2.83 -9.98
C GLN A 156 13.53 -3.32 -10.90
N ASN A 157 13.24 -4.20 -11.86
CA ASN A 157 14.24 -4.74 -12.78
C ASN A 157 14.85 -3.65 -13.66
N SER A 158 14.00 -2.79 -14.23
CA SER A 158 14.44 -1.70 -15.11
C SER A 158 15.27 -0.66 -14.35
N LEU A 159 14.85 -0.29 -13.14
CA LEU A 159 15.57 0.66 -12.29
C LEU A 159 16.89 0.06 -11.77
N THR A 160 16.90 -1.22 -11.42
CA THR A 160 18.13 -1.92 -11.01
C THR A 160 19.14 -1.99 -12.15
N GLN A 161 18.69 -2.24 -13.38
CA GLN A 161 19.57 -2.25 -14.55
C GLN A 161 20.18 -0.85 -14.78
N ARG A 162 19.37 0.21 -14.73
CA ARG A 162 19.87 1.58 -14.87
C ARG A 162 20.78 2.02 -13.72
N ALA A 163 20.49 1.63 -12.49
CA ALA A 163 21.29 1.97 -11.33
C ALA A 163 22.69 1.31 -11.38
N ARG A 164 22.81 0.12 -11.98
CA ARG A 164 24.10 -0.56 -12.19
C ARG A 164 25.06 0.25 -13.05
N ASP A 165 24.58 0.98 -14.05
CA ASP A 165 25.41 1.84 -14.90
C ASP A 165 26.08 2.98 -14.12
N PHE A 166 25.49 3.36 -12.98
CA PHE A 166 25.99 4.36 -12.05
C PHE A 166 26.67 3.75 -10.81
N ASN A 167 26.90 2.44 -10.77
CA ASN A 167 27.47 1.71 -9.63
C ASN A 167 26.64 1.83 -8.32
N ILE A 168 25.33 2.04 -8.42
CA ILE A 168 24.41 2.10 -7.27
C ILE A 168 23.64 0.77 -7.17
N GLU A 169 23.61 0.19 -5.98
CA GLU A 169 22.83 -1.02 -5.71
C GLU A 169 21.48 -0.66 -5.07
N LEU A 170 20.40 -1.20 -5.63
CA LEU A 170 19.06 -1.05 -5.09
C LEU A 170 18.70 -2.32 -4.31
N ALA A 171 18.35 -2.16 -3.03
CA ALA A 171 17.93 -3.26 -2.18
C ALA A 171 16.43 -3.56 -2.34
N ASP A 172 15.62 -2.50 -2.41
CA ASP A 172 14.17 -2.61 -2.55
C ASP A 172 13.61 -1.39 -3.30
N VAL A 173 12.58 -1.62 -4.11
CA VAL A 173 11.89 -0.60 -4.90
C VAL A 173 10.40 -0.87 -4.79
N ALA A 174 9.67 0.06 -4.19
CA ALA A 174 8.24 -0.10 -3.96
C ALA A 174 7.49 1.18 -4.34
N ILE A 175 6.45 1.02 -5.17
CA ILE A 175 5.46 2.08 -5.36
C ILE A 175 4.75 2.25 -4.01
N THR A 176 4.64 3.46 -3.47
CA THR A 176 3.97 3.72 -2.18
C THR A 176 2.60 4.32 -2.40
N HIS A 177 2.50 5.33 -3.25
CA HIS A 177 1.26 6.03 -3.54
C HIS A 177 1.02 6.08 -5.05
N LEU A 178 -0.23 5.85 -5.42
CA LEU A 178 -0.74 5.94 -6.79
C LEU A 178 -2.02 6.75 -6.72
N SER A 179 -2.02 7.91 -7.37
CA SER A 179 -3.19 8.78 -7.45
C SER A 179 -3.52 9.07 -8.91
N TYR A 180 -4.80 8.98 -9.25
CA TYR A 180 -5.31 9.31 -10.57
C TYR A 180 -5.87 10.74 -10.57
N GLY A 181 -5.97 11.35 -11.75
CA GLY A 181 -6.73 12.59 -11.90
C GLY A 181 -8.15 12.46 -11.33
N ALA A 182 -8.66 13.53 -10.71
CA ALA A 182 -9.98 13.51 -10.05
C ALA A 182 -11.13 13.11 -11.00
N GLU A 183 -11.04 13.49 -12.27
CA GLU A 183 -12.02 13.11 -13.31
C GLU A 183 -12.03 11.62 -13.59
N PHE A 184 -10.86 10.97 -13.68
CA PHE A 184 -10.76 9.53 -13.91
C PHE A 184 -11.29 8.74 -12.71
N SER A 185 -10.91 9.12 -11.48
CA SER A 185 -11.42 8.49 -10.26
C SER A 185 -12.95 8.56 -10.19
N ARG A 186 -13.54 9.71 -10.53
CA ARG A 186 -14.99 9.88 -10.59
C ARG A 186 -15.63 9.02 -11.69
N ALA A 187 -15.03 8.93 -12.87
CA ALA A 187 -15.54 8.12 -13.97
C ALA A 187 -15.49 6.61 -13.64
N VAL A 188 -14.43 6.14 -12.97
CA VAL A 188 -14.31 4.76 -12.51
C VAL A 188 -15.36 4.44 -11.45
N GLU A 189 -15.56 5.33 -10.48
CA GLU A 189 -16.60 5.17 -9.46
C GLU A 189 -18.00 5.11 -10.09
N GLN A 190 -18.31 6.01 -11.03
CA GLN A 190 -19.57 5.97 -11.77
C GLN A 190 -19.76 4.68 -12.57
N LYS A 191 -18.69 4.18 -13.22
CA LYS A 191 -18.74 2.91 -13.93
C LYS A 191 -18.99 1.73 -12.98
N GLN A 192 -18.39 1.73 -11.80
CA GLN A 192 -18.62 0.71 -10.78
C GLN A 192 -20.07 0.74 -10.28
N VAL A 193 -20.62 1.92 -10.00
CA VAL A 193 -22.02 2.09 -9.59
C VAL A 193 -22.96 1.59 -10.69
N ALA A 194 -22.73 1.98 -11.94
CA ALA A 194 -23.55 1.52 -13.07
C ALA A 194 -23.45 0.00 -13.29
N GLN A 195 -22.28 -0.60 -13.11
CA GLN A 195 -22.10 -2.05 -13.20
C GLN A 195 -22.83 -2.79 -12.08
N GLN A 196 -22.72 -2.30 -10.84
CA GLN A 196 -23.44 -2.85 -9.69
C GLN A 196 -24.96 -2.71 -9.85
N GLU A 197 -25.43 -1.58 -10.38
CA GLU A 197 -26.85 -1.36 -10.65
C GLU A 197 -27.37 -2.29 -11.76
N ALA A 198 -26.59 -2.50 -12.81
CA ALA A 198 -26.92 -3.45 -13.87
C ALA A 198 -26.96 -4.89 -13.36
N GLU A 199 -25.99 -5.30 -12.52
CA GLU A 199 -25.97 -6.63 -11.91
C GLU A 199 -27.15 -6.83 -10.95
N ARG A 200 -27.46 -5.83 -10.12
CA ARG A 200 -28.66 -5.83 -9.27
C ARG A 200 -29.93 -5.94 -10.09
N SER A 201 -30.04 -5.20 -11.18
CA SER A 201 -31.21 -5.23 -12.07
C SER A 201 -31.38 -6.61 -12.70
N ARG A 202 -30.28 -7.24 -13.15
CA ARG A 202 -30.30 -8.63 -13.63
C ARG A 202 -30.76 -9.60 -12.55
N TYR A 203 -30.30 -9.44 -11.32
CA TYR A 203 -30.72 -10.28 -10.19
C TYR A 203 -32.22 -10.10 -9.87
N VAL A 204 -32.74 -8.87 -9.93
CA VAL A 204 -34.17 -8.60 -9.72
C VAL A 204 -35.03 -9.26 -10.80
N VAL A 205 -34.62 -9.16 -12.07
CA VAL A 205 -35.33 -9.82 -13.18
C VAL A 205 -35.28 -11.34 -13.02
N ALA A 206 -34.11 -11.91 -12.70
CA ALA A 206 -33.97 -13.33 -12.46
C ALA A 206 -34.85 -13.81 -11.28
N LYS A 207 -34.91 -13.04 -10.19
CA LYS A 207 -35.78 -13.33 -9.05
C LYS A 207 -37.26 -13.29 -9.45
N ALA A 208 -37.69 -12.27 -10.19
CA ALA A 208 -39.07 -12.16 -10.67
C ALA A 208 -39.44 -13.31 -11.61
N ASP A 209 -38.51 -13.77 -12.45
CA ASP A 209 -38.72 -14.94 -13.32
C ASP A 209 -38.87 -16.24 -12.53
N GLN A 210 -38.05 -16.43 -11.48
CA GLN A 210 -38.17 -17.59 -10.59
C GLN A 210 -39.47 -17.56 -9.80
N GLU A 211 -39.88 -16.40 -9.26
CA GLU A 211 -41.15 -16.23 -8.56
C GLU A 211 -42.36 -16.52 -9.48
N ARG A 212 -42.31 -16.06 -10.74
CA ARG A 212 -43.35 -16.38 -11.73
C ARG A 212 -43.44 -17.87 -12.01
N ARG A 213 -42.29 -18.53 -12.23
CA ARG A 213 -42.26 -19.99 -12.45
C ARG A 213 -42.79 -20.75 -11.24
N ALA A 214 -42.40 -20.34 -10.03
CA ALA A 214 -42.90 -20.93 -8.79
C ALA A 214 -44.42 -20.74 -8.63
N ALA A 215 -44.96 -19.59 -9.03
CA ALA A 215 -46.40 -19.33 -8.98
C ALA A 215 -47.19 -20.20 -9.99
N VAL A 216 -46.68 -20.37 -11.22
CA VAL A 216 -47.29 -21.25 -12.23
C VAL A 216 -47.29 -22.70 -11.74
N ILE A 217 -46.14 -23.21 -11.29
CA ILE A 217 -46.01 -24.57 -10.76
C ILE A 217 -46.94 -24.78 -9.56
N ARG A 218 -47.06 -23.79 -8.67
CA ARG A 218 -47.99 -23.86 -7.53
C ARG A 218 -49.45 -23.92 -7.99
N ALA A 219 -49.84 -23.08 -8.94
CA ALA A 219 -51.21 -23.08 -9.48
C ALA A 219 -51.55 -24.38 -10.23
N GLU A 220 -50.61 -24.93 -10.99
CA GLU A 220 -50.74 -26.23 -11.65
C GLU A 220 -50.89 -27.36 -10.62
N GLY A 221 -50.02 -27.38 -9.60
CA GLY A 221 -50.09 -28.33 -8.50
C GLY A 221 -51.40 -28.24 -7.70
N GLU A 222 -51.90 -27.02 -7.45
CA GLU A 222 -53.21 -26.80 -6.82
C GLU A 222 -54.37 -27.27 -7.72
N SER A 223 -54.30 -27.03 -9.02
CA SER A 223 -55.33 -27.49 -9.98
C SER A 223 -55.37 -29.02 -10.07
N GLU A 224 -54.20 -29.66 -10.16
CA GLU A 224 -54.08 -31.11 -10.20
C GLU A 224 -54.53 -31.74 -8.88
N ALA A 225 -54.11 -31.17 -7.74
CA ALA A 225 -54.60 -31.58 -6.42
C ALA A 225 -56.13 -31.42 -6.30
N ALA A 226 -56.69 -30.31 -6.76
CA ALA A 226 -58.15 -30.08 -6.73
C ALA A 226 -58.91 -31.07 -7.59
N LYS A 227 -58.40 -31.43 -8.78
CA LYS A 227 -58.99 -32.49 -9.64
C LYS A 227 -58.97 -33.85 -8.94
N LEU A 228 -57.82 -34.25 -8.39
CA LEU A 228 -57.68 -35.52 -7.66
C LEU A 228 -58.61 -35.57 -6.43
N ILE A 229 -58.72 -34.47 -5.67
CA ILE A 229 -59.65 -34.38 -4.55
C ILE A 229 -61.10 -34.48 -5.04
N SER A 230 -61.46 -33.81 -6.14
CA SER A 230 -62.80 -33.85 -6.71
C SER A 230 -63.18 -35.27 -7.15
N GLU A 231 -62.29 -35.98 -7.85
CA GLU A 231 -62.47 -37.37 -8.26
C GLU A 231 -62.59 -38.32 -7.05
N ALA A 232 -61.72 -38.14 -6.05
CA ALA A 232 -61.78 -38.91 -4.80
C ALA A 232 -63.10 -38.66 -4.05
N THR A 233 -63.60 -37.42 -4.05
CA THR A 233 -64.86 -37.04 -3.40
C THR A 233 -66.08 -37.58 -4.13
N LEU A 234 -66.05 -37.62 -5.47
CA LEU A 234 -67.08 -38.29 -6.28
C LEU A 234 -67.16 -39.79 -5.97
N THR A 235 -66.02 -40.42 -5.73
CA THR A 235 -65.93 -41.87 -5.43
C THR A 235 -66.33 -42.19 -3.98
N ALA A 236 -65.91 -41.37 -3.01
CA ALA A 236 -66.16 -41.58 -1.58
C ALA A 236 -67.49 -40.97 -1.06
N GLY A 237 -68.16 -40.14 -1.86
CA GLY A 237 -69.45 -39.50 -1.53
C GLY A 237 -69.33 -38.30 -0.57
N MET A 238 -70.49 -37.70 -0.21
CA MET A 238 -70.57 -36.48 0.62
C MET A 238 -69.97 -36.60 2.03
N GLY A 239 -69.76 -37.81 2.55
CA GLY A 239 -69.25 -38.03 3.90
C GLY A 239 -67.84 -37.46 4.12
N LEU A 240 -66.99 -37.42 3.08
CA LEU A 240 -65.63 -36.88 3.19
C LEU A 240 -65.62 -35.35 3.38
N ILE A 241 -66.54 -34.64 2.70
CA ILE A 241 -66.68 -33.19 2.84
C ILE A 241 -67.17 -32.84 4.25
N GLU A 242 -68.14 -33.60 4.79
CA GLU A 242 -68.60 -33.37 6.16
C GLU A 242 -67.51 -33.62 7.20
N LEU A 243 -66.73 -34.69 7.05
CA LEU A 243 -65.60 -34.96 7.95
C LEU A 243 -64.57 -33.82 7.91
N ARG A 244 -64.20 -33.35 6.71
CA ARG A 244 -63.29 -32.20 6.55
C ARG A 244 -63.86 -30.91 7.14
N ARG A 245 -65.17 -30.68 7.00
CA ARG A 245 -65.86 -29.54 7.61
C ARG A 245 -65.78 -29.60 9.14
N ILE A 246 -65.95 -30.78 9.73
CA ILE A 246 -65.84 -30.99 11.18
C ILE A 246 -64.39 -30.78 11.63
N GLU A 247 -63.40 -31.31 10.91
CA GLU A 247 -61.98 -31.11 11.20
C GLU A 247 -61.58 -29.63 11.15
N ALA A 248 -61.95 -28.92 10.09
CA ALA A 248 -61.70 -27.48 9.95
C ALA A 248 -62.38 -26.68 11.07
N SER A 249 -63.62 -27.04 11.41
CA SER A 249 -64.35 -26.42 12.53
C SER A 249 -63.61 -26.65 13.86
N ARG A 250 -63.07 -27.84 14.09
CA ARG A 250 -62.28 -28.19 15.28
C ARG A 250 -60.96 -27.42 15.34
N GLU A 251 -60.29 -27.25 14.21
CA GLU A 251 -59.04 -26.48 14.12
C GLU A 251 -59.28 -24.98 14.33
N ILE A 252 -60.28 -24.40 13.68
CA ILE A 252 -60.72 -23.01 13.88
C ILE A 252 -61.09 -22.78 15.34
N ALA A 253 -61.88 -23.68 15.94
CA ALA A 253 -62.21 -23.59 17.38
C ALA A 253 -60.95 -23.68 18.26
N GLY A 254 -60.00 -24.55 17.92
CA GLY A 254 -58.73 -24.69 18.65
C GLY A 254 -57.80 -23.49 18.54
N THR A 255 -57.77 -22.81 17.39
CA THR A 255 -57.00 -21.57 17.18
C THR A 255 -57.67 -20.37 17.84
N LEU A 256 -59.00 -20.24 17.75
CA LEU A 256 -59.78 -19.20 18.42
C LEU A 256 -59.70 -19.31 19.95
N ALA A 257 -59.78 -20.52 20.51
CA ALA A 257 -59.67 -20.76 21.95
C ALA A 257 -58.29 -20.38 22.53
N LYS A 258 -57.24 -20.35 21.69
CA LYS A 258 -55.88 -19.95 22.08
C LYS A 258 -55.61 -18.45 21.90
N SER A 259 -56.46 -17.72 21.16
CA SER A 259 -56.28 -16.30 20.91
C SER A 259 -56.88 -15.46 22.05
N PRO A 260 -56.11 -14.60 22.74
CA PRO A 260 -56.56 -13.86 23.91
C PRO A 260 -57.58 -12.74 23.62
N ASN A 261 -57.86 -12.43 22.35
CA ASN A 261 -58.76 -11.34 21.92
C ASN A 261 -60.14 -11.81 21.44
N VAL A 262 -60.50 -13.09 21.62
CA VAL A 262 -61.81 -13.62 21.18
C VAL A 262 -62.76 -13.72 22.37
N GLN A 263 -63.71 -12.79 22.46
CA GLN A 263 -64.75 -12.78 23.49
C GLN A 263 -66.01 -13.46 22.94
N TYR A 264 -66.48 -14.52 23.61
CA TYR A 264 -67.70 -15.22 23.25
C TYR A 264 -68.91 -14.36 23.64
N ILE A 265 -69.70 -13.91 22.65
CA ILE A 265 -70.95 -13.19 22.89
C ILE A 265 -72.10 -14.19 22.72
N PRO A 266 -72.75 -14.65 23.80
CA PRO A 266 -73.91 -15.53 23.70
C PRO A 266 -75.08 -14.75 23.07
N GLY A 267 -75.61 -15.25 21.96
CA GLY A 267 -76.77 -14.64 21.30
C GLY A 267 -77.99 -14.65 22.22
N GLY A 268 -78.49 -13.47 22.57
CA GLY A 268 -79.73 -13.31 23.34
C GLY A 268 -79.75 -12.16 24.36
N GLN A 269 -78.61 -11.53 24.66
CA GLN A 269 -78.57 -10.43 25.63
C GLN A 269 -78.07 -9.13 24.99
N ASN A 270 -78.96 -8.14 24.90
CA ASN A 270 -78.67 -6.82 24.36
C ASN A 270 -77.80 -6.06 25.36
N MET A 271 -76.47 -6.17 25.26
CA MET A 271 -75.55 -5.33 26.01
C MET A 271 -75.25 -4.06 25.22
N LEU A 272 -75.60 -2.92 25.82
CA LEU A 272 -75.12 -1.60 25.41
C LEU A 272 -73.59 -1.60 25.41
N LEU A 273 -72.99 -1.66 24.23
CA LEU A 273 -71.58 -1.37 24.05
C LEU A 273 -71.39 0.12 24.34
N ALA A 274 -70.96 0.44 25.57
CA ALA A 274 -70.53 1.78 25.91
C ALA A 274 -69.22 2.08 25.14
N MET A 275 -69.35 2.57 23.92
CA MET A 275 -68.27 3.27 23.24
C MET A 275 -67.95 4.49 24.10
N ASN A 276 -66.82 4.45 24.80
CA ASN A 276 -66.23 5.61 25.47
C ASN A 276 -65.86 6.65 24.40
N PRO A 277 -66.55 7.80 24.31
CA PRO A 277 -66.16 8.87 23.40
C PRO A 277 -65.36 9.88 24.20
N SER A 278 -64.12 9.58 24.55
CA SER A 278 -63.19 10.62 25.04
C SER A 278 -61.75 10.11 25.16
N ARG A 279 -60.87 10.57 24.26
CA ARG A 279 -59.86 11.63 24.52
C ARG A 279 -58.91 11.78 23.31
N PRO A 280 -58.25 12.95 23.19
CA PRO A 280 -58.21 13.86 22.03
C PRO A 280 -57.46 13.35 20.80
#